data_AF-A0A558NKH0-F1
#
_entry.id   AF-A0A558NKH0-F1
#
_cell.length_a   1.000
_cell.length_b   1.000
_cell.length_c   1.000
_cell.angle_alpha   90.00
_cell.angle_beta   90.00
_cell.angle_gamma   90.00
#
_symmetry.space_group_name_H-M   'P 1'
#
loop_
_entity.id
_entity.type
_entity.pdbx_description
1 polymer ?
#
loop_
_entity_poly.entity_id
_entity_poly.type
_entity_poly.pdbx_seq_one_letter_code
_entity_poly.pdbx_strand_id
1 'polypeptide(L)'
;MADTLSLLQIGTNGFALFVAGWIYAAYIKNIRASLTQKDEQIKTVEKNLLFWKDKAREFEKKTPEYIEEILAKRIKHREEEIERLDKDRESGTKLLGQKTAEVARLKEQLENATYLGRALTYYDIDSDEDVVIPESDIEVEHLGEIFVDSASILITDPMYVDHEWRRDVEYEDSRIYKYVPTGKIYRFGVDFSHYEEIIPDLNKTPNVLIKENNFVQLELERKFTYSLPGSMYASSSKSGYAELEFRKGHTGAGICVRTVHGDGGYQVYGERYKGNIYRIYIDLQ
;
A
#
# COMPACT_ATOMS: atom_id res chain seq x y z
N MET A 1 33.04 -113.27 74.14
CA MET A 1 32.90 -111.94 74.81
C MET A 1 33.90 -110.92 74.25
N ALA A 2 34.08 -110.83 72.92
CA ALA A 2 34.92 -109.81 72.27
C ALA A 2 34.17 -109.07 71.14
N ASP A 3 33.20 -109.73 70.49
CA ASP A 3 32.44 -109.14 69.38
C ASP A 3 31.35 -108.13 69.78
N THR A 4 30.82 -108.20 71.00
CA THR A 4 29.77 -107.27 71.46
C THR A 4 30.31 -105.90 71.85
N LEU A 5 31.59 -105.81 72.26
CA LEU A 5 32.21 -104.56 72.68
C LEU A 5 32.68 -103.72 71.48
N SER A 6 33.18 -104.35 70.40
CA SER A 6 33.63 -103.63 69.20
C SER A 6 32.45 -103.10 68.38
N LEU A 7 31.34 -103.85 68.30
CA LEU A 7 30.12 -103.43 67.62
C LEU A 7 29.50 -102.19 68.27
N LEU A 8 29.54 -102.14 69.62
CA LEU A 8 29.04 -101.00 70.39
C LEU A 8 29.91 -99.76 70.16
N GLN A 9 31.25 -99.90 70.17
CA GLN A 9 32.19 -98.80 69.94
C GLN A 9 32.13 -98.24 68.51
N ILE A 10 31.94 -99.10 67.50
CA ILE A 10 31.71 -98.69 66.11
C ILE A 10 30.36 -97.95 66.00
N GLY A 11 29.33 -98.42 66.71
CA GLY A 11 28.04 -97.75 66.80
C GLY A 11 28.11 -96.35 67.43
N THR A 12 28.84 -96.18 68.54
CA THR A 12 28.99 -94.88 69.21
C THR A 12 29.82 -93.89 68.38
N ASN A 13 30.90 -94.34 67.76
CA ASN A 13 31.72 -93.50 66.88
C ASN A 13 30.97 -93.12 65.60
N GLY A 14 30.19 -94.04 65.02
CA GLY A 14 29.30 -93.77 63.89
C GLY A 14 28.22 -92.74 64.24
N PHE A 15 27.62 -92.86 65.43
CA PHE A 15 26.63 -91.90 65.93
C PHE A 15 27.25 -90.51 66.19
N ALA A 16 28.44 -90.46 66.79
CA ALA A 16 29.15 -89.20 67.02
C ALA A 16 29.52 -88.49 65.71
N LEU A 17 29.98 -89.23 64.69
CA LEU A 17 30.25 -88.68 63.36
C LEU A 17 28.97 -88.22 62.66
N PHE A 18 27.85 -88.93 62.84
CA PHE A 18 26.55 -88.51 62.31
C PHE A 18 26.06 -87.21 62.96
N VAL A 19 26.17 -87.08 64.28
CA VAL A 19 25.83 -85.85 65.01
C VAL A 19 26.75 -84.70 64.61
N ALA A 20 28.06 -84.93 64.49
CA ALA A 20 29.00 -83.91 64.02
C ALA A 20 28.71 -83.48 62.56
N GLY A 21 28.40 -84.42 61.68
CA GLY A 21 27.98 -84.15 60.30
C GLY A 21 26.68 -83.36 60.24
N TRP A 22 25.71 -83.66 61.11
CA TRP A 22 24.45 -82.93 61.21
C TRP A 22 24.65 -81.49 61.71
N ILE A 23 25.47 -81.29 62.74
CA ILE A 23 25.80 -79.95 63.26
C ILE A 23 26.51 -79.13 62.18
N TYR A 24 27.45 -79.73 61.45
CA TYR A 24 28.14 -79.06 60.35
C TYR A 24 27.19 -78.70 59.18
N ALA A 25 26.28 -79.61 58.82
CA ALA A 25 25.27 -79.35 57.80
C ALA A 25 24.28 -78.24 58.24
N ALA A 26 23.87 -78.24 59.51
CA ALA A 26 23.02 -77.19 60.07
C ALA A 26 23.74 -75.83 60.10
N TYR A 27 25.04 -75.81 60.43
CA TYR A 27 25.87 -74.61 60.41
C TYR A 27 26.02 -74.04 59.00
N ILE A 28 26.31 -74.89 57.99
CA ILE A 28 26.35 -74.47 56.57
C ILE A 28 25.00 -73.93 56.12
N LYS A 29 23.89 -74.58 56.51
CA LYS A 29 22.55 -74.13 56.17
C LYS A 29 22.25 -72.76 56.78
N ASN A 30 22.69 -72.52 58.02
CA ASN A 30 22.55 -71.22 58.69
C ASN A 30 23.41 -70.13 58.02
N ILE A 31 24.64 -70.44 57.61
CA ILE A 31 25.48 -69.50 56.85
C ILE A 31 24.84 -69.15 55.50
N ARG A 32 24.34 -70.16 54.77
CA ARG A 32 23.63 -69.92 53.51
C ARG A 32 22.37 -69.09 53.71
N ALA A 33 21.58 -69.39 54.74
CA ALA A 33 20.39 -68.61 55.08
C ALA A 33 20.73 -67.16 55.43
N SER A 34 21.80 -66.94 56.22
CA SER A 34 22.29 -65.61 56.57
C SER A 34 22.83 -64.84 55.36
N LEU A 35 23.51 -65.51 54.43
CA LEU A 35 23.96 -64.92 53.17
C LEU A 35 22.77 -64.52 52.29
N THR A 36 21.78 -65.38 52.11
CA THR A 36 20.57 -65.03 51.35
C THR A 36 19.80 -63.88 51.97
N GLN A 37 19.71 -63.83 53.30
CA GLN A 37 19.06 -62.72 54.00
C GLN A 37 19.83 -61.40 53.82
N LYS A 38 21.17 -61.44 53.84
CA LYS A 38 22.01 -60.28 53.56
C LYS A 38 21.90 -59.83 52.10
N ASP A 39 21.84 -60.75 51.14
CA ASP A 39 21.62 -60.42 49.73
C ASP A 39 20.25 -59.78 49.49
N GLU A 40 19.21 -60.25 50.19
CA GLU A 40 17.88 -59.62 50.16
C GLU A 40 17.89 -58.23 50.80
N GLN A 41 18.62 -58.05 51.90
CA GLN A 41 18.82 -56.73 52.51
C GLN A 41 19.55 -55.78 51.56
N ILE A 42 20.63 -56.23 50.90
CA ILE A 42 21.39 -55.43 49.94
C ILE A 42 20.48 -55.02 48.78
N LYS A 43 19.72 -55.95 48.18
CA LYS A 43 18.76 -55.63 47.11
C LYS A 43 17.68 -54.64 47.55
N THR A 44 17.22 -54.75 48.79
CA THR A 44 16.22 -53.82 49.33
C THR A 44 16.81 -52.43 49.52
N VAL A 45 18.05 -52.34 50.01
CA VAL A 45 18.78 -51.07 50.15
C VAL A 45 19.09 -50.45 48.80
N GLU A 46 19.51 -51.22 47.81
CA GLU A 46 19.73 -50.75 46.43
C GLU A 46 18.45 -50.19 45.80
N LYS A 47 17.32 -50.89 45.96
CA LYS A 47 16.01 -50.39 45.50
C LYS A 47 15.62 -49.09 46.19
N ASN A 48 15.83 -48.98 47.50
CA ASN A 48 15.57 -47.75 48.23
C ASN A 48 16.48 -46.61 47.77
N LEU A 49 17.77 -46.87 47.52
CA LEU A 49 18.71 -45.87 47.03
C LEU A 49 18.30 -45.37 45.64
N LEU A 50 17.93 -46.27 44.72
CA LEU A 50 17.41 -45.91 43.40
C LEU A 50 16.14 -45.06 43.52
N PHE A 51 15.19 -45.48 44.37
CA PHE A 51 13.98 -44.72 44.64
C PHE A 51 14.25 -43.31 45.17
N TRP A 52 15.19 -43.16 46.12
CA TRP A 52 15.58 -41.85 46.64
C TRP A 52 16.33 -41.00 45.61
N LYS A 53 17.14 -41.62 44.76
CA LYS A 53 17.82 -40.95 43.65
C LYS A 53 16.83 -40.44 42.60
N ASP A 54 15.82 -41.23 42.27
CA ASP A 54 14.76 -40.83 41.35
C ASP A 54 13.89 -39.73 41.95
N LYS A 55 13.53 -39.83 43.23
CA LYS A 55 12.84 -38.75 43.94
C LYS A 55 13.66 -37.46 44.02
N ALA A 56 14.96 -37.54 44.32
CA ALA A 56 15.84 -36.38 44.35
C ALA A 56 15.88 -35.66 43.00
N ARG A 57 15.99 -36.41 41.88
CA ARG A 57 15.89 -35.85 40.53
C ARG A 57 14.54 -35.23 40.22
N GLU A 58 13.45 -35.81 40.74
CA GLU A 58 12.11 -35.26 40.57
C GLU A 58 11.93 -33.96 41.38
N PHE A 59 12.55 -33.86 42.56
CA PHE A 59 12.59 -32.65 43.37
C PHE A 59 13.48 -31.57 42.75
N GLU A 60 14.64 -31.91 42.18
CA GLU A 60 15.49 -30.98 41.42
C GLU A 60 14.70 -30.31 40.28
N LYS A 61 13.87 -31.07 39.55
CA LYS A 61 12.98 -30.52 38.50
C LYS A 61 11.87 -29.60 39.02
N LYS A 62 11.54 -29.70 40.31
CA LYS A 62 10.52 -28.88 41.00
C LYS A 62 11.16 -27.75 41.82
N THR A 63 12.48 -27.65 41.85
CA THR A 63 13.14 -26.55 42.55
C THR A 63 12.82 -25.23 41.87
N PRO A 64 12.62 -24.15 42.65
CA PRO A 64 12.39 -22.81 42.11
C PRO A 64 13.50 -22.38 41.13
N GLU A 65 14.76 -22.73 41.41
CA GLU A 65 15.92 -22.42 40.59
C GLU A 65 15.86 -23.06 39.19
N TYR A 66 15.50 -24.35 39.10
CA TYR A 66 15.34 -25.02 37.81
C TYR A 66 14.16 -24.47 37.00
N ILE A 67 13.06 -24.11 37.68
CA ILE A 67 11.90 -23.47 37.05
C ILE A 67 12.27 -22.08 36.54
N GLU A 68 13.02 -21.30 37.32
CA GLU A 68 13.52 -19.99 36.94
C GLU A 68 14.46 -20.07 35.73
N GLU A 69 15.36 -21.06 35.68
CA GLU A 69 16.24 -21.29 34.52
C GLU A 69 15.44 -21.64 33.25
N ILE A 70 14.42 -22.50 33.36
CA ILE A 70 13.54 -22.84 32.22
C ILE A 70 12.73 -21.63 31.77
N LEU A 71 12.18 -20.87 32.72
CA LEU A 71 11.41 -19.66 32.41
C LEU A 71 12.30 -18.61 31.75
N ALA A 72 13.50 -18.38 32.27
CA ALA A 72 14.48 -17.48 31.68
C ALA A 72 14.87 -17.91 30.25
N LYS A 73 15.14 -19.21 30.03
CA LYS A 73 15.39 -19.75 28.68
C LYS A 73 14.19 -19.54 27.75
N ARG A 74 12.98 -19.76 28.23
CA ARG A 74 11.75 -19.59 27.44
C ARG A 74 11.49 -18.12 27.13
N ILE A 75 11.69 -17.21 28.09
CA ILE A 75 11.57 -15.77 27.91
C ILE A 75 12.60 -15.32 26.87
N LYS A 76 13.87 -15.68 27.02
CA LYS A 76 14.92 -15.37 26.06
C LYS A 76 14.58 -15.86 24.65
N HIS A 77 14.11 -17.10 24.52
CA HIS A 77 13.72 -17.63 23.21
C HIS A 77 12.52 -16.87 22.61
N ARG A 78 11.57 -16.42 23.43
CA ARG A 78 10.45 -15.59 22.97
C ARG A 78 10.90 -14.18 22.60
N GLU A 79 11.85 -13.59 23.32
CA GLU A 79 12.43 -12.29 22.98
C GLU A 79 13.17 -12.35 21.64
N GLU A 80 14.01 -13.38 21.43
CA GLU A 80 14.69 -13.61 20.15
C GLU A 80 13.70 -13.82 19.00
N GLU A 81 12.61 -14.55 19.23
CA GLU A 81 11.57 -14.77 18.23
C GLU A 81 10.79 -13.48 17.90
N ILE A 82 10.49 -12.65 18.91
CA ILE A 82 9.84 -11.35 18.72
C ILE A 82 10.76 -10.43 17.92
N GLU A 83 12.05 -10.38 18.24
CA GLU A 83 13.02 -9.56 17.51
C GLU A 83 13.14 -10.00 16.05
N ARG A 84 13.16 -11.32 15.78
CA ARG A 84 13.14 -11.84 14.41
C ARG A 84 11.87 -11.41 13.67
N LEU A 85 10.71 -11.58 14.30
CA LEU A 85 9.43 -11.21 13.70
C LEU A 85 9.32 -9.72 13.40
N ASP A 86 9.87 -8.84 14.25
CA ASP A 86 9.83 -7.40 13.99
C ASP A 86 10.77 -7.01 12.85
N LYS A 87 11.95 -7.64 12.73
CA LYS A 87 12.84 -7.48 11.56
C LYS A 87 12.20 -7.96 10.26
N ASP A 88 11.50 -9.09 10.30
CA ASP A 88 10.75 -9.61 9.15
C ASP A 88 9.60 -8.66 8.76
N ARG A 89 8.90 -8.09 9.76
CA ARG A 89 7.84 -7.10 9.55
C ARG A 89 8.37 -5.82 8.91
N GLU A 90 9.46 -5.26 9.41
CA GLU A 90 10.10 -4.06 8.82
C GLU A 90 10.58 -4.29 7.39
N SER A 91 11.12 -5.49 7.11
CA SER A 91 11.55 -5.85 5.76
C SER A 91 10.35 -5.99 4.83
N GLY A 92 9.25 -6.60 5.30
CA GLY A 92 8.00 -6.74 4.58
C GLY A 92 7.33 -5.39 4.27
N THR A 93 7.30 -4.45 5.21
CA THR A 93 6.73 -3.12 4.99
C THR A 93 7.54 -2.30 3.99
N LYS A 94 8.88 -2.39 4.03
CA LYS A 94 9.75 -1.77 3.01
C LYS A 94 9.49 -2.35 1.61
N LEU A 95 9.41 -3.67 1.50
CA LEU A 95 9.14 -4.34 0.22
C LEU A 95 7.75 -3.98 -0.34
N LEU A 96 6.72 -3.94 0.52
CA LEU A 96 5.38 -3.48 0.15
C LEU A 96 5.39 -2.04 -0.35
N GLY A 97 6.11 -1.14 0.33
CA GLY A 97 6.26 0.25 -0.11
C GLY A 97 6.91 0.35 -1.49
N GLN A 98 8.00 -0.39 -1.72
CA GLN A 98 8.68 -0.45 -3.03
C GLN A 98 7.76 -1.00 -4.13
N LYS A 99 7.06 -2.12 -3.87
CA LYS A 99 6.15 -2.72 -4.86
C LYS A 99 4.94 -1.84 -5.13
N THR A 100 4.42 -1.14 -4.13
CA THR A 100 3.30 -0.20 -4.31
C THR A 100 3.73 0.99 -5.17
N ALA A 101 4.94 1.52 -4.96
CA ALA A 101 5.50 2.57 -5.81
C ALA A 101 5.75 2.07 -7.25
N GLU A 102 6.26 0.85 -7.41
CA GLU A 102 6.46 0.23 -8.73
C GLU A 102 5.14 0.02 -9.48
N VAL A 103 4.08 -0.44 -8.79
CA VAL A 103 2.73 -0.55 -9.36
C VAL A 103 2.16 0.81 -9.75
N ALA A 104 2.35 1.84 -8.92
CA ALA A 104 1.91 3.20 -9.25
C ALA A 104 2.61 3.70 -10.53
N ARG A 105 3.94 3.52 -10.61
CA ARG A 105 4.72 3.88 -11.80
C ARG A 105 4.28 3.09 -13.04
N LEU A 106 4.04 1.79 -12.91
CA LEU A 106 3.58 0.94 -14.01
C LEU A 106 2.17 1.33 -14.47
N LYS A 107 1.28 1.73 -13.56
CA LYS A 107 -0.04 2.25 -13.91
C LYS A 107 0.06 3.57 -14.67
N GLU A 108 0.91 4.48 -14.21
CA GLU A 108 1.19 5.75 -14.91
C GLU A 108 1.78 5.51 -16.30
N GLN A 109 2.75 4.59 -16.42
CA GLN A 109 3.32 4.19 -17.71
C GLN A 109 2.27 3.53 -18.61
N LEU A 110 1.40 2.69 -18.07
CA LEU A 110 0.30 2.07 -18.81
C LEU A 110 -0.72 3.11 -19.26
N GLU A 111 -1.07 4.08 -18.41
CA GLU A 111 -1.97 5.18 -18.76
C GLU A 111 -1.36 6.03 -19.87
N ASN A 112 -0.10 6.44 -19.75
CA ASN A 112 0.64 7.16 -20.79
C ASN A 112 0.71 6.35 -22.10
N ALA A 113 1.00 5.04 -22.03
CA ALA A 113 1.01 4.15 -23.18
C ALA A 113 -0.39 3.87 -23.75
N THR A 114 -1.45 3.95 -22.95
CA THR A 114 -2.84 3.83 -23.41
C THR A 114 -3.32 5.13 -24.07
N TYR A 115 -2.85 6.28 -23.58
CA TYR A 115 -3.07 7.58 -24.22
C TYR A 115 -2.33 7.69 -25.55
N LEU A 116 -1.10 7.18 -25.64
CA LEU A 116 -0.33 7.08 -26.88
C LEU A 116 -0.87 5.98 -27.82
N GLY A 117 -1.23 4.83 -27.25
CA GLY A 117 -1.66 3.61 -27.93
C GLY A 117 -3.17 3.49 -28.18
N ARG A 118 -3.95 4.58 -28.01
CA ARG A 118 -5.25 4.68 -28.69
C ARG A 118 -4.95 4.62 -30.17
N ALA A 119 -5.10 3.43 -30.76
CA ALA A 119 -4.84 3.11 -32.15
C ALA A 119 -5.24 4.29 -33.04
N LEU A 120 -4.22 4.97 -33.55
CA LEU A 120 -4.39 6.12 -34.41
C LEU A 120 -5.12 5.65 -35.65
N THR A 121 -6.38 6.03 -35.78
CA THR A 121 -7.22 5.64 -36.91
C THR A 121 -7.19 6.78 -37.93
N TYR A 122 -6.81 6.44 -39.15
CA TYR A 122 -6.89 7.32 -40.30
C TYR A 122 -8.01 6.80 -41.18
N TYR A 123 -9.01 7.66 -41.44
CA TYR A 123 -10.05 7.35 -42.39
C TYR A 123 -9.48 7.42 -43.81
N ASP A 124 -9.35 6.27 -44.45
CA ASP A 124 -8.83 6.16 -45.82
C ASP A 124 -9.98 6.28 -46.82
N ILE A 125 -9.98 7.40 -47.55
CA ILE A 125 -11.04 7.77 -48.51
C ILE A 125 -11.18 6.71 -49.62
N ASP A 126 -10.08 6.04 -49.98
CA ASP A 126 -10.09 5.06 -51.07
C ASP A 126 -10.72 3.73 -50.64
N SER A 127 -10.62 3.37 -49.35
CA SER A 127 -11.17 2.12 -48.81
C SER A 127 -12.45 2.29 -47.99
N ASP A 128 -12.88 3.53 -47.70
CA ASP A 128 -14.05 3.84 -46.87
C ASP A 128 -14.02 3.16 -45.48
N GLU A 129 -12.82 3.03 -44.91
CA GLU A 129 -12.57 2.35 -43.64
C GLU A 129 -11.53 3.11 -42.80
N ASP A 130 -11.67 3.01 -41.48
CA ASP A 130 -10.70 3.51 -40.51
C ASP A 130 -9.51 2.53 -40.40
N VAL A 131 -8.34 2.95 -40.86
CA VAL A 131 -7.11 2.15 -40.84
C VAL A 131 -6.25 2.55 -39.67
N VAL A 132 -5.68 1.57 -38.95
CA VAL A 132 -4.71 1.83 -37.89
C VAL A 132 -3.37 2.27 -38.51
N ILE A 133 -2.92 3.48 -38.16
CA ILE A 133 -1.64 4.05 -38.58
C ILE A 133 -0.50 3.34 -37.84
N PRO A 134 0.45 2.71 -38.55
CA PRO A 134 1.68 2.20 -37.93
C PRO A 134 2.53 3.36 -37.40
N GLU A 135 3.05 3.25 -36.18
CA GLU A 135 3.90 4.30 -35.57
C GLU A 135 5.16 4.62 -36.41
N SER A 136 5.66 3.66 -37.20
CA SER A 136 6.81 3.85 -38.08
C SER A 136 6.59 4.84 -39.22
N ASP A 137 5.32 5.08 -39.57
CA ASP A 137 4.94 5.81 -40.77
C ASP A 137 4.43 7.23 -40.45
N ILE A 138 4.57 7.63 -39.18
CA ILE A 138 4.17 8.94 -38.68
C ILE A 138 5.34 9.91 -38.82
N GLU A 139 5.12 11.02 -39.53
CA GLU A 139 6.08 12.12 -39.61
C GLU A 139 5.60 13.29 -38.74
N VAL A 140 6.45 13.73 -37.80
CA VAL A 140 6.17 14.90 -36.97
C VAL A 140 6.77 16.15 -37.62
N GLU A 141 5.93 17.16 -37.88
CA GLU A 141 6.30 18.43 -38.48
C GLU A 141 5.97 19.59 -37.54
N HIS A 142 6.85 20.59 -37.46
CA HIS A 142 6.53 21.87 -36.83
C HIS A 142 5.66 22.70 -37.77
N LEU A 143 4.44 23.02 -37.36
CA LEU A 143 3.47 23.75 -38.18
C LEU A 143 3.57 25.26 -37.99
N GLY A 144 4.10 25.72 -36.85
CA GLY A 144 4.26 27.13 -36.56
C GLY A 144 4.11 27.47 -35.07
N GLU A 145 3.80 28.73 -34.80
CA GLU A 145 3.63 29.28 -33.46
C GLU A 145 2.42 30.23 -33.43
N ILE A 146 1.65 30.19 -32.33
CA ILE A 146 0.51 31.07 -32.08
C ILE A 146 0.87 32.00 -30.93
N PHE A 147 0.81 33.31 -31.17
CA PHE A 147 0.94 34.31 -30.11
C PHE A 147 -0.42 34.64 -29.52
N VAL A 148 -0.53 34.54 -28.20
CA VAL A 148 -1.76 34.77 -27.44
C VAL A 148 -1.53 35.92 -26.46
N ASP A 149 -2.48 36.84 -26.42
CA ASP A 149 -2.50 38.04 -25.53
C ASP A 149 -3.77 38.07 -24.66
N SER A 150 -4.54 36.99 -24.69
CA SER A 150 -5.82 36.84 -23.99
C SER A 150 -5.87 35.59 -23.12
N ALA A 151 -4.72 34.97 -22.86
CA ALA A 151 -4.61 33.67 -22.17
C ALA A 151 -5.54 32.55 -22.69
N SER A 152 -5.99 32.64 -23.94
CA SER A 152 -7.00 31.76 -24.51
C SER A 152 -6.80 31.54 -26.01
N ILE A 153 -7.12 30.32 -26.48
CA ILE A 153 -7.05 29.93 -27.89
C ILE A 153 -8.39 29.39 -28.32
N LEU A 154 -8.91 29.92 -29.43
CA LEU A 154 -10.11 29.44 -30.10
C LEU A 154 -9.72 28.61 -31.32
N ILE A 155 -10.15 27.35 -31.34
CA ILE A 155 -10.05 26.47 -32.51
C ILE A 155 -11.44 26.37 -33.13
N THR A 156 -11.57 26.78 -34.38
CA THR A 156 -12.86 26.84 -35.08
C THR A 156 -12.65 26.79 -36.58
N ASP A 157 -13.69 26.37 -37.31
CA ASP A 157 -13.72 26.50 -38.76
C ASP A 157 -13.69 28.00 -39.13
N PRO A 158 -12.72 28.47 -39.93
CA PRO A 158 -12.65 29.85 -40.39
C PRO A 158 -13.93 30.32 -41.09
N MET A 159 -14.68 29.43 -41.75
CA MET A 159 -15.94 29.78 -42.38
C MET A 159 -16.97 30.20 -41.33
N TYR A 160 -17.07 29.48 -40.20
CA TYR A 160 -18.04 29.79 -39.14
C TYR A 160 -17.82 31.18 -38.53
N VAL A 161 -16.59 31.67 -38.49
CA VAL A 161 -16.25 32.99 -37.93
C VAL A 161 -17.03 34.12 -38.63
N ASP A 162 -17.30 33.99 -39.94
CA ASP A 162 -18.02 35.03 -40.67
C ASP A 162 -19.54 34.97 -40.46
N HIS A 163 -20.13 33.76 -40.53
CA HIS A 163 -21.59 33.61 -40.61
C HIS A 163 -22.27 33.15 -39.32
N GLU A 164 -21.58 32.44 -38.44
CA GLU A 164 -22.15 31.94 -37.17
C GLU A 164 -21.71 32.74 -35.96
N TRP A 165 -20.66 33.56 -36.07
CA TRP A 165 -20.15 34.32 -34.93
C TRP A 165 -21.18 35.32 -34.40
N ARG A 166 -21.60 35.09 -33.16
CA ARG A 166 -22.65 35.86 -32.52
C ARG A 166 -22.12 37.16 -31.93
N ARG A 167 -22.58 38.27 -32.51
CA ARG A 167 -22.32 39.64 -32.03
C ARG A 167 -23.45 40.19 -31.15
N ASP A 168 -24.55 39.45 -31.04
CA ASP A 168 -25.74 39.80 -30.23
C ASP A 168 -25.58 39.46 -28.74
N VAL A 169 -24.49 38.79 -28.37
CA VAL A 169 -24.21 38.41 -26.98
C VAL A 169 -23.30 39.47 -26.37
N GLU A 170 -23.79 40.14 -25.33
CA GLU A 170 -22.99 41.10 -24.58
C GLU A 170 -22.11 40.39 -23.56
N TYR A 171 -20.89 40.88 -23.39
CA TYR A 171 -19.99 40.38 -22.35
C TYR A 171 -20.38 40.98 -21.01
N GLU A 172 -20.82 40.14 -20.09
CA GLU A 172 -20.98 40.51 -18.69
C GLU A 172 -19.83 39.93 -17.87
N ASP A 173 -19.02 40.80 -17.27
CA ASP A 173 -18.05 40.39 -16.26
C ASP A 173 -18.79 40.07 -14.95
N SER A 174 -19.00 38.78 -14.71
CA SER A 174 -19.83 38.28 -13.62
C SER A 174 -19.00 37.58 -12.55
N ARG A 175 -17.84 38.14 -12.23
CA ARG A 175 -17.09 37.71 -11.04
C ARG A 175 -17.88 38.11 -9.80
N ILE A 176 -18.65 37.16 -9.29
CA ILE A 176 -19.52 37.33 -8.13
C ILE A 176 -18.90 36.58 -6.95
N TYR A 177 -18.86 37.25 -5.80
CA TYR A 177 -18.33 36.71 -4.56
C TYR A 177 -19.40 36.73 -3.48
N LYS A 178 -19.52 35.65 -2.73
CA LYS A 178 -20.34 35.56 -1.53
C LYS A 178 -19.46 35.74 -0.31
N TYR A 179 -19.80 36.74 0.51
CA TYR A 179 -19.19 36.90 1.83
C TYR A 179 -19.82 35.90 2.79
N VAL A 180 -19.03 34.94 3.27
CA VAL A 180 -19.50 33.80 4.09
C VAL A 180 -20.19 34.25 5.40
N PRO A 181 -19.67 35.23 6.16
CA PRO A 181 -20.26 35.60 7.46
C PRO A 181 -21.65 36.23 7.38
N THR A 182 -21.96 37.00 6.34
CA THR A 182 -23.28 37.66 6.20
C THR A 182 -24.14 37.10 5.08
N GLY A 183 -23.57 36.29 4.19
CA GLY A 183 -24.22 35.83 2.98
C GLY A 183 -24.39 36.90 1.89
N LYS A 184 -23.87 38.12 2.09
CA LYS A 184 -24.00 39.22 1.12
C LYS A 184 -23.18 38.92 -0.14
N ILE A 185 -23.74 39.29 -1.28
CA ILE A 185 -23.16 39.09 -2.61
C ILE A 185 -22.48 40.39 -3.05
N TYR A 186 -21.29 40.27 -3.61
CA TYR A 186 -20.49 41.36 -4.17
C TYR A 186 -20.12 41.03 -5.61
N ARG A 187 -20.18 42.01 -6.50
CA ARG A 187 -19.89 41.88 -7.93
C ARG A 187 -18.71 42.76 -8.32
N PHE A 188 -17.73 42.17 -8.98
CA PHE A 188 -16.62 42.90 -9.59
C PHE A 188 -17.14 43.90 -10.63
N GLY A 189 -16.55 45.09 -10.68
CA GLY A 189 -16.95 46.20 -11.56
C GLY A 189 -18.20 46.96 -11.11
N VAL A 190 -18.87 46.55 -10.02
CA VAL A 190 -19.96 47.30 -9.39
C VAL A 190 -19.61 47.64 -7.94
N ASP A 191 -19.33 46.63 -7.12
CA ASP A 191 -19.05 46.82 -5.70
C ASP A 191 -17.57 47.08 -5.41
N PHE A 192 -16.69 46.64 -6.32
CA PHE A 192 -15.25 46.91 -6.29
C PHE A 192 -14.66 46.74 -7.69
N SER A 193 -13.64 47.52 -8.04
CA SER A 193 -13.00 47.46 -9.37
C SER A 193 -11.59 46.88 -9.34
N HIS A 194 -10.95 46.83 -8.16
CA HIS A 194 -9.62 46.24 -8.00
C HIS A 194 -9.58 45.34 -6.76
N TYR A 195 -8.78 44.28 -6.81
CA TYR A 195 -8.65 43.34 -5.68
C TYR A 195 -7.87 43.91 -4.48
N GLU A 196 -7.18 45.03 -4.69
CA GLU A 196 -6.50 45.82 -3.65
C GLU A 196 -7.39 46.95 -3.09
N GLU A 197 -8.57 47.16 -3.66
CA GLU A 197 -9.51 48.18 -3.19
C GLU A 197 -10.21 47.70 -1.92
N ILE A 198 -10.32 48.60 -0.93
CA ILE A 198 -11.06 48.30 0.30
C ILE A 198 -12.55 48.35 0.00
N ILE A 199 -13.27 47.25 0.22
CA ILE A 199 -14.73 47.23 0.13
C ILE A 199 -15.29 48.02 1.33
N PRO A 200 -16.01 49.15 1.12
CA PRO A 200 -16.41 50.05 2.21
C PRO A 200 -17.19 49.36 3.34
N ASP A 201 -18.06 48.41 3.00
CA ASP A 201 -18.90 47.69 3.97
C ASP A 201 -18.12 46.67 4.82
N LEU A 202 -16.95 46.23 4.37
CA LEU A 202 -16.16 45.15 4.99
C LEU A 202 -14.83 45.64 5.57
N ASN A 203 -14.40 46.86 5.22
CA ASN A 203 -13.13 47.46 5.60
C ASN A 203 -11.91 46.54 5.38
N LYS A 204 -12.00 45.66 4.37
CA LYS A 204 -10.97 44.72 3.94
C LYS A 204 -10.94 44.67 2.42
N THR A 205 -9.79 44.30 1.86
CA THR A 205 -9.66 44.08 0.42
C THR A 205 -10.15 42.69 0.02
N PRO A 206 -10.66 42.49 -1.21
CA PRO A 206 -11.01 41.18 -1.73
C PRO A 206 -9.89 40.15 -1.56
N ASN A 207 -8.63 40.53 -1.79
CA ASN A 207 -7.47 39.63 -1.63
C ASN A 207 -7.33 39.09 -0.21
N VAL A 208 -7.51 39.94 0.80
CA VAL A 208 -7.49 39.52 2.21
C VAL A 208 -8.66 38.58 2.51
N LEU A 209 -9.86 38.93 2.04
CA LEU A 209 -11.07 38.14 2.28
C LEU A 209 -11.03 36.75 1.60
N ILE A 210 -10.45 36.65 0.41
CA ILE A 210 -10.22 35.40 -0.31
C ILE A 210 -9.21 34.55 0.46
N LYS A 211 -8.10 35.14 0.92
CA LYS A 211 -7.07 34.43 1.72
C LYS A 211 -7.61 33.90 3.05
N GLU A 212 -8.55 34.62 3.66
CA GLU A 212 -9.25 34.21 4.88
C GLU A 212 -10.39 33.19 4.64
N ASN A 213 -10.64 32.76 3.40
CA ASN A 213 -11.79 31.92 3.00
C ASN A 213 -13.17 32.54 3.35
N ASN A 214 -13.23 33.85 3.54
CA ASN A 214 -14.46 34.57 3.83
C ASN A 214 -15.14 35.08 2.55
N PHE A 215 -14.45 35.09 1.42
CA PHE A 215 -14.97 35.43 0.09
C PHE A 215 -14.90 34.20 -0.81
N VAL A 216 -16.06 33.64 -1.16
CA VAL A 216 -16.15 32.50 -2.06
C VAL A 216 -16.72 32.97 -3.39
N GLN A 217 -15.97 32.75 -4.47
CA GLN A 217 -16.46 33.03 -5.82
C GLN A 217 -17.62 32.08 -6.16
N LEU A 218 -18.73 32.64 -6.61
CA LEU A 218 -19.86 31.86 -7.11
C LEU A 218 -19.64 31.55 -8.59
N GLU A 219 -19.69 30.28 -8.94
CA GLU A 219 -19.73 29.84 -10.34
C GLU A 219 -21.14 30.06 -10.89
N LEU A 220 -21.24 30.83 -11.97
CA LEU A 220 -22.48 30.98 -12.73
C LEU A 220 -22.47 30.00 -13.89
N GLU A 221 -23.49 29.15 -13.96
CA GLU A 221 -23.72 28.34 -15.15
C GLU A 221 -24.10 29.25 -16.32
N ARG A 222 -23.24 29.28 -17.34
CA ARG A 222 -23.43 30.07 -18.55
C ARG A 222 -23.34 29.18 -19.77
N LYS A 223 -24.07 29.55 -20.80
CA LYS A 223 -23.96 28.89 -22.10
C LYS A 223 -22.69 29.33 -22.80
N PHE A 224 -21.94 28.36 -23.30
CA PHE A 224 -20.75 28.59 -24.10
C PHE A 224 -21.17 28.81 -25.55
N THR A 225 -21.61 30.03 -25.86
CA THR A 225 -22.04 30.36 -27.22
C THR A 225 -20.85 30.66 -28.11
N TYR A 226 -20.98 30.44 -29.42
CA TYR A 226 -19.97 30.83 -30.41
C TYR A 226 -19.93 32.36 -30.59
N SER A 227 -19.31 33.02 -29.61
CA SER A 227 -19.19 34.47 -29.44
C SER A 227 -17.97 34.79 -28.59
N LEU A 228 -17.59 36.06 -28.53
CA LEU A 228 -16.52 36.52 -27.64
C LEU A 228 -16.84 36.20 -26.16
N PRO A 229 -18.04 36.55 -25.62
CA PRO A 229 -18.39 36.20 -24.26
C PRO A 229 -18.37 34.70 -23.98
N GLY A 230 -18.95 33.89 -24.87
CA GLY A 230 -18.98 32.44 -24.70
C GLY A 230 -17.58 31.83 -24.70
N SER A 231 -16.68 32.33 -25.57
CA SER A 231 -15.28 31.92 -25.61
C SER A 231 -14.55 32.26 -24.31
N MET A 232 -14.76 33.46 -23.77
CA MET A 232 -14.18 33.87 -22.48
C MET A 232 -14.72 33.01 -21.32
N TYR A 233 -16.01 32.72 -21.29
CA TYR A 233 -16.60 31.86 -20.26
C TYR A 233 -16.07 30.43 -20.34
N ALA A 234 -15.82 29.92 -21.55
CA ALA A 234 -15.23 28.60 -21.76
C ALA A 234 -13.80 28.53 -21.20
N SER A 235 -12.93 29.50 -21.52
CA SER A 235 -11.56 29.55 -20.98
C SER A 235 -11.49 29.83 -19.48
N SER A 236 -12.44 30.60 -18.95
CA SER A 236 -12.52 30.88 -17.50
C SER A 236 -13.26 29.80 -16.71
N SER A 237 -13.78 28.76 -17.36
CA SER A 237 -14.46 27.65 -16.69
C SER A 237 -13.50 26.88 -15.77
N LYS A 238 -14.07 26.06 -14.90
CA LYS A 238 -13.31 25.18 -14.00
C LYS A 238 -12.38 24.23 -14.75
N SER A 239 -12.86 23.68 -15.87
CA SER A 239 -12.06 22.81 -16.74
C SER A 239 -11.00 23.57 -17.53
N GLY A 240 -11.16 24.90 -17.68
CA GLY A 240 -10.30 25.73 -18.51
C GLY A 240 -10.53 25.55 -20.00
N TYR A 241 -11.57 24.85 -20.42
CA TYR A 241 -11.97 24.71 -21.82
C TYR A 241 -13.46 24.39 -21.93
N ALA A 242 -14.05 24.68 -23.10
CA ALA A 242 -15.36 24.15 -23.48
C ALA A 242 -15.60 24.21 -25.00
N GLU A 243 -16.50 23.35 -25.47
CA GLU A 243 -17.08 23.45 -26.82
C GLU A 243 -18.08 24.62 -26.88
N LEU A 244 -18.10 25.30 -28.02
CA LEU A 244 -18.98 26.42 -28.29
C LEU A 244 -20.20 25.99 -29.12
N GLU A 245 -21.35 26.53 -28.75
CA GLU A 245 -22.65 26.28 -29.37
C GLU A 245 -22.91 27.25 -30.53
N PHE A 246 -23.41 26.72 -31.65
CA PHE A 246 -24.02 27.49 -32.72
C PHE A 246 -25.25 28.26 -32.23
N ARG A 247 -25.77 29.17 -33.06
CA ARG A 247 -26.97 29.96 -32.74
C ARG A 247 -28.20 29.12 -32.39
N LYS A 248 -28.32 27.92 -32.97
CA LYS A 248 -29.42 26.97 -32.70
C LYS A 248 -29.21 26.09 -31.47
N GLY A 249 -28.07 26.22 -30.77
CA GLY A 249 -27.76 25.48 -29.54
C GLY A 249 -27.08 24.11 -29.78
N HIS A 250 -26.71 23.77 -31.01
CA HIS A 250 -25.90 22.59 -31.29
C HIS A 250 -24.43 22.89 -30.98
N THR A 251 -23.68 21.94 -30.42
CA THR A 251 -22.23 22.08 -30.17
C THR A 251 -21.43 21.85 -31.46
N GLY A 252 -20.13 22.16 -31.42
CA GLY A 252 -19.22 21.96 -32.55
C GLY A 252 -18.88 23.22 -33.36
N ALA A 253 -19.32 24.41 -32.92
CA ALA A 253 -18.94 25.66 -33.59
C ALA A 253 -17.46 26.00 -33.38
N GLY A 254 -16.89 25.55 -32.28
CA GLY A 254 -15.47 25.67 -31.97
C GLY A 254 -15.17 25.14 -30.57
N ILE A 255 -13.91 25.15 -30.19
CA ILE A 255 -13.46 24.88 -28.83
C ILE A 255 -12.56 26.03 -28.38
N CYS A 256 -12.84 26.57 -27.20
CA CYS A 256 -11.98 27.56 -26.58
C CYS A 256 -11.25 26.90 -25.41
N VAL A 257 -9.93 27.08 -25.35
CA VAL A 257 -9.06 26.54 -24.30
C VAL A 257 -8.26 27.66 -23.64
N ARG A 258 -8.02 27.52 -22.34
CA ARG A 258 -7.13 28.39 -21.56
C ARG A 258 -5.68 27.91 -21.68
N THR A 259 -4.76 28.84 -21.90
CA THR A 259 -3.33 28.56 -21.89
C THR A 259 -2.81 28.45 -20.45
N VAL A 260 -1.68 27.75 -20.22
CA VAL A 260 -1.15 27.54 -18.87
C VAL A 260 -0.41 28.79 -18.36
N HIS A 261 0.45 29.38 -19.20
CA HIS A 261 1.25 30.56 -18.85
C HIS A 261 0.56 31.90 -19.15
N GLY A 262 -0.65 31.88 -19.72
CA GLY A 262 -1.36 33.09 -20.11
C GLY A 262 -0.89 33.60 -21.46
N ASP A 263 -0.29 34.78 -21.49
CA ASP A 263 0.13 35.42 -22.73
C ASP A 263 1.52 34.94 -23.15
N GLY A 264 1.72 34.70 -24.44
CA GLY A 264 2.97 34.12 -24.94
C GLY A 264 2.84 33.47 -26.31
N GLY A 265 3.97 32.94 -26.79
CA GLY A 265 4.06 32.14 -28.02
C GLY A 265 3.95 30.66 -27.71
N TYR A 266 3.01 29.98 -28.38
CA TYR A 266 2.70 28.57 -28.19
C TYR A 266 3.00 27.78 -29.46
N GLN A 267 3.79 26.72 -29.34
CA GLN A 267 4.27 25.95 -30.48
C GLN A 267 3.21 24.97 -30.98
N VAL A 268 3.08 24.87 -32.30
CA VAL A 268 2.10 24.00 -32.95
C VAL A 268 2.84 22.94 -33.78
N TYR A 269 2.51 21.68 -33.52
CA TYR A 269 3.06 20.52 -34.20
C TYR A 269 1.95 19.73 -34.90
N GLY A 270 2.30 19.06 -35.98
CA GLY A 270 1.40 18.21 -36.74
C GLY A 270 2.01 16.83 -36.93
N GLU A 271 1.18 15.80 -36.85
CA GLU A 271 1.53 14.47 -37.31
C GLU A 271 0.91 14.22 -38.69
N ARG A 272 1.76 13.78 -39.62
CA ARG A 272 1.36 13.40 -40.97
C ARG A 272 1.39 11.89 -41.16
N TYR A 273 0.42 11.43 -41.96
CA TYR A 273 0.38 10.08 -42.50
C TYR A 273 -0.08 10.16 -43.96
N LYS A 274 0.63 9.47 -44.87
CA LYS A 274 0.43 9.55 -46.34
C LYS A 274 0.35 11.00 -46.88
N GLY A 275 1.13 11.92 -46.30
CA GLY A 275 1.17 13.34 -46.69
C GLY A 275 0.05 14.22 -46.09
N ASN A 276 -0.95 13.64 -45.42
CA ASN A 276 -2.04 14.39 -44.79
C ASN A 276 -1.79 14.57 -43.30
N ILE A 277 -2.10 15.75 -42.76
CA ILE A 277 -2.10 15.98 -41.30
C ILE A 277 -3.33 15.29 -40.73
N TYR A 278 -3.16 14.38 -39.79
CA TYR A 278 -4.29 13.71 -39.12
C TYR A 278 -4.41 14.12 -37.64
N ARG A 279 -3.37 14.69 -37.05
CA ARG A 279 -3.38 15.19 -35.66
C ARG A 279 -2.57 16.46 -35.55
N ILE A 280 -3.08 17.41 -34.76
CA ILE A 280 -2.41 18.65 -34.40
C ILE A 280 -2.25 18.69 -32.89
N TYR A 281 -1.08 19.10 -32.44
CA TYR A 281 -0.77 19.39 -31.05
C TYR A 281 -0.47 20.86 -30.91
N ILE A 282 -1.10 21.50 -29.92
CA ILE A 282 -0.74 22.85 -29.50
C ILE A 282 -0.13 22.69 -28.12
N ASP A 283 1.16 23.01 -28.02
CA ASP A 283 1.88 22.97 -26.76
C ASP A 283 1.52 24.21 -25.95
N LEU A 284 0.70 24.01 -24.90
CA LEU A 284 0.17 25.08 -24.05
C LEU A 284 1.02 25.31 -22.78
N GLN A 285 2.25 24.78 -22.73
CA GLN A 285 3.24 24.88 -21.64
C GLN A 285 3.04 26.10 -20.73
#